data_AF-A0AAD6IC51-F1
#
_entry.id   AF-A0AAD6IC51-F1
#
_cell.length_a   1.000
_cell.length_b   1.000
_cell.length_c   1.000
_cell.angle_alpha   90.00
_cell.angle_beta   90.00
_cell.angle_gamma   90.00
#
_symmetry.space_group_name_H-M   'P 1'
#
loop_
_entity.id
_entity.type
_entity.pdbx_description
1 polymer ?
#
loop_
_entity_poly.entity_id
_entity_poly.type
_entity_poly.pdbx_seq_one_letter_code
_entity_poly.pdbx_strand_id
1 'polypeptide(L)'
;MPDTTARGVPASLVFAVKNNPIHIKEKPYDLMYVPEDDRPASNMRYEIKENVLVNDMRDQNLTFYDNGMAIVTLQSQLQYDGATSPFRKQQGNHYTPADVEDRMLHLFGKTFVAEVYNVHHNPSQNWYYLSDQTESEAIVFSGYDSQNSEKSKVAHCAFSLPDTKRAETPRESIEIRALAFYDV
;
A
#
# COMPACT_ATOMS: atom_id res chain seq x y z
N MET A 1 -9.00 -7.52 31.14
CA MET A 1 -8.54 -8.63 30.29
C MET A 1 -9.05 -8.33 28.89
N PRO A 2 -8.21 -8.09 27.87
CA PRO A 2 -8.71 -8.01 26.50
C PRO A 2 -9.11 -9.42 26.06
N ASP A 3 -10.28 -9.51 25.44
CA ASP A 3 -10.94 -10.70 24.92
C ASP A 3 -10.07 -11.41 23.86
N THR A 4 -9.92 -12.73 23.96
CA THR A 4 -8.99 -13.57 23.17
C THR A 4 -9.65 -14.29 21.98
N THR A 5 -10.76 -13.79 21.45
CA THR A 5 -11.26 -14.25 20.15
C THR A 5 -10.52 -13.54 19.03
N ALA A 6 -9.90 -14.31 18.11
CA ALA A 6 -9.22 -13.78 16.92
C ALA A 6 -10.04 -12.67 16.24
N ARG A 7 -9.51 -11.45 16.22
CA ARG A 7 -10.20 -10.26 15.73
C ARG A 7 -10.13 -10.19 14.20
N GLY A 8 -10.98 -10.96 13.55
CA GLY A 8 -11.21 -10.83 12.10
C GLY A 8 -12.33 -9.86 11.81
N VAL A 9 -12.14 -8.95 10.85
CA VAL A 9 -13.18 -8.05 10.35
C VAL A 9 -13.54 -8.37 8.91
N PRO A 10 -14.84 -8.45 8.56
CA PRO A 10 -15.24 -8.56 7.17
C PRO A 10 -15.02 -7.22 6.47
N ALA A 11 -14.43 -7.25 5.28
CA ALA A 11 -14.17 -6.06 4.47
C ALA A 11 -14.52 -6.28 2.99
N SER A 12 -14.78 -5.17 2.30
CA SER A 12 -14.89 -5.12 0.84
C SER A 12 -13.51 -4.81 0.26
N LEU A 13 -12.95 -5.74 -0.51
CA LEU A 13 -11.65 -5.56 -1.16
C LEU A 13 -11.80 -5.53 -2.68
N VAL A 14 -10.95 -4.75 -3.34
CA VAL A 14 -10.96 -4.58 -4.81
C VAL A 14 -9.88 -5.45 -5.43
N PHE A 15 -10.25 -6.23 -6.45
CA PHE A 15 -9.35 -7.13 -7.17
C PHE A 15 -9.40 -6.88 -8.66
N ALA A 16 -8.31 -7.17 -9.37
CA ALA A 16 -8.35 -7.19 -10.82
C ALA A 16 -9.20 -8.37 -11.31
N VAL A 17 -10.07 -8.13 -12.28
CA VAL A 17 -10.89 -9.18 -12.91
C VAL A 17 -9.98 -10.18 -13.60
N LYS A 18 -10.17 -11.47 -13.29
CA LYS A 18 -9.43 -12.56 -13.93
C LYS A 18 -9.98 -12.84 -15.33
N ASN A 19 -9.10 -13.27 -16.25
CA ASN A 19 -9.47 -13.73 -17.59
C ASN A 19 -10.28 -12.70 -18.42
N ASN A 20 -9.99 -11.41 -18.29
CA ASN A 20 -10.61 -10.40 -19.14
C ASN A 20 -10.19 -10.64 -20.61
N PRO A 21 -11.13 -10.92 -21.54
CA PRO A 21 -10.79 -11.29 -22.92
C PRO A 21 -9.97 -10.26 -23.67
N ILE A 22 -10.07 -8.97 -23.31
CA ILE A 22 -9.26 -7.91 -23.92
C ILE A 22 -7.76 -8.15 -23.67
N HIS A 23 -7.40 -8.75 -22.52
CA HIS A 23 -6.01 -9.00 -22.12
C HIS A 23 -5.35 -10.15 -22.88
N ILE A 24 -6.10 -10.87 -23.73
CA ILE A 24 -5.53 -11.84 -24.68
C ILE A 24 -4.85 -11.11 -25.85
N LYS A 25 -5.38 -9.95 -26.25
CA LYS A 25 -4.92 -9.19 -27.41
C LYS A 25 -4.11 -7.96 -27.02
N GLU A 26 -4.32 -7.43 -25.83
CA GLU A 26 -3.76 -6.16 -25.38
C GLU A 26 -3.13 -6.30 -23.99
N LYS A 27 -1.98 -5.66 -23.75
CA LYS A 27 -1.40 -5.63 -22.39
C LYS A 27 -2.31 -4.79 -21.47
N PRO A 28 -2.53 -5.22 -20.22
CA PRO A 28 -3.22 -4.38 -19.26
C PRO A 28 -2.43 -3.10 -18.95
N TYR A 29 -3.11 -1.96 -18.85
CA TYR A 29 -2.50 -0.66 -18.54
C TYR A 29 -3.39 0.23 -17.68
N ASP A 30 -2.75 1.16 -16.97
CA ASP A 30 -3.36 2.29 -16.29
C ASP A 30 -2.51 3.53 -16.57
N LEU A 31 -3.13 4.61 -17.05
CA LEU A 31 -2.47 5.85 -17.44
C LEU A 31 -2.59 6.83 -16.29
N MET A 32 -1.43 7.34 -15.87
CA MET A 32 -1.31 8.38 -14.84
C MET A 32 -1.71 9.78 -15.34
N TYR A 33 -2.28 9.87 -16.55
CA TYR A 33 -2.74 11.10 -17.19
C TYR A 33 -4.03 10.84 -17.97
N VAL A 34 -4.77 11.91 -18.24
CA VAL A 34 -5.96 11.85 -19.10
C VAL A 34 -5.49 11.92 -20.55
N PRO A 35 -5.78 10.92 -21.38
CA PRO A 35 -5.42 10.94 -22.80
C PRO A 35 -6.11 12.10 -23.55
N GLU A 36 -5.43 12.69 -24.52
CA GLU A 36 -6.01 13.75 -25.38
C GLU A 36 -6.95 13.17 -26.46
N ASP A 37 -6.78 11.89 -26.78
CA ASP A 37 -7.59 11.09 -27.68
C ASP A 37 -8.68 10.31 -26.92
N ASP A 38 -9.52 9.60 -27.66
CA ASP A 38 -10.68 8.84 -27.20
C ASP A 38 -10.32 7.50 -26.53
N ARG A 39 -9.04 7.20 -26.34
CA ARG A 39 -8.61 6.00 -25.61
C ARG A 39 -8.93 6.15 -24.11
N PRO A 40 -9.35 5.06 -23.44
CA PRO A 40 -9.58 5.11 -22.01
C PRO A 40 -8.24 5.27 -21.26
N ALA A 41 -8.28 5.89 -20.08
CA ALA A 41 -7.13 5.95 -19.17
C ALA A 41 -6.70 4.56 -18.68
N SER A 42 -7.59 3.55 -18.72
CA SER A 42 -7.26 2.18 -18.36
C SER A 42 -8.09 1.15 -19.13
N ASN A 43 -7.46 0.05 -19.55
CA ASN A 43 -8.15 -1.17 -20.00
C ASN A 43 -8.26 -2.24 -18.89
N MET A 44 -7.89 -1.90 -17.65
CA MET A 44 -8.11 -2.73 -16.47
C MET A 44 -9.57 -2.75 -16.08
N ARG A 45 -9.99 -3.86 -15.50
CA ARG A 45 -11.32 -4.01 -14.88
C ARG A 45 -11.14 -4.58 -13.50
N TYR A 46 -11.91 -4.07 -12.56
CA TYR A 46 -11.84 -4.43 -11.16
C TYR A 46 -13.19 -4.99 -10.68
N GLU A 47 -13.14 -5.90 -9.73
CA GLU A 47 -14.30 -6.44 -9.05
C GLU A 47 -14.16 -6.24 -7.54
N ILE A 48 -15.28 -5.97 -6.88
CA ILE A 48 -15.34 -5.90 -5.42
C ILE A 48 -15.70 -7.28 -4.90
N LYS A 49 -14.94 -7.77 -3.92
CA LYS A 49 -15.29 -8.96 -3.13
C LYS A 49 -15.71 -8.49 -1.75
N GLU A 50 -16.98 -8.72 -1.45
CA GLU A 50 -17.56 -8.45 -0.14
C GLU A 50 -17.20 -9.57 0.84
N ASN A 51 -17.22 -9.24 2.13
CA ASN A 51 -17.01 -10.18 3.24
C ASN A 51 -15.68 -10.94 3.16
N VAL A 52 -14.62 -10.33 2.62
CA VAL A 52 -13.27 -10.88 2.74
C VAL A 52 -12.82 -10.70 4.18
N LEU A 53 -12.43 -11.80 4.83
CA LEU A 53 -11.96 -11.77 6.20
C LEU A 53 -10.55 -11.17 6.26
N VAL A 54 -10.40 -10.06 6.99
CA VAL A 54 -9.11 -9.43 7.29
C VAL A 54 -8.79 -9.65 8.75
N ASN A 55 -7.73 -10.40 9.04
CA ASN A 55 -7.36 -10.83 10.39
C ASN A 55 -6.45 -9.81 11.07
N ASP A 56 -6.64 -9.58 12.36
CA ASP A 56 -5.70 -8.78 13.14
C ASP A 56 -4.35 -9.51 13.27
N MET A 57 -3.27 -8.87 12.81
CA MET A 57 -1.90 -9.39 12.90
C MET A 57 -1.47 -9.64 14.34
N ARG A 58 -2.03 -8.94 15.33
CA ARG A 58 -1.67 -9.13 16.74
C ARG A 58 -1.98 -10.54 17.25
N ASP A 59 -2.96 -11.20 16.64
CA ASP A 59 -3.40 -12.54 17.03
C ASP A 59 -2.66 -13.64 16.23
N GLN A 60 -1.67 -13.26 15.42
CA GLN A 60 -0.99 -14.15 14.47
C GLN A 60 0.51 -14.22 14.76
N ASN A 61 1.12 -15.38 14.49
CA ASN A 61 2.57 -15.56 14.59
C ASN A 61 3.24 -15.35 13.22
N LEU A 62 3.06 -14.17 12.62
CA LEU A 62 3.62 -13.84 11.31
C LEU A 62 5.09 -13.42 11.44
N THR A 63 5.95 -14.01 10.62
CA THR A 63 7.36 -13.61 10.52
C THR A 63 7.68 -13.14 9.10
N PHE A 64 8.67 -12.25 8.98
CA PHE A 64 9.07 -11.74 7.66
C PHE A 64 9.58 -12.87 6.76
N TYR A 65 10.30 -13.85 7.31
CA TYR A 65 10.90 -14.94 6.52
C TYR A 65 9.91 -16.02 6.11
N ASP A 66 8.89 -16.28 6.93
CA ASP A 66 7.89 -17.30 6.61
C ASP A 66 6.72 -16.73 5.80
N ASN A 67 6.34 -15.48 6.06
CA ASN A 67 5.13 -14.85 5.52
C ASN A 67 5.40 -13.66 4.59
N GLY A 68 6.66 -13.21 4.48
CA GLY A 68 7.02 -12.02 3.71
C GLY A 68 6.60 -10.70 4.38
N MET A 69 6.04 -10.74 5.60
CA MET A 69 5.63 -9.57 6.37
C MET A 69 5.81 -9.78 7.87
N ALA A 70 6.04 -8.69 8.61
CA ALA A 70 6.09 -8.71 10.06
C ALA A 70 5.74 -7.34 10.65
N ILE A 71 5.30 -7.35 11.91
CA ILE A 71 5.29 -6.15 12.75
C ILE A 71 6.72 -5.94 13.26
N VAL A 72 7.26 -4.75 13.10
CA VAL A 72 8.56 -4.35 13.65
C VAL A 72 8.38 -3.17 14.59
N THR A 73 9.16 -3.15 15.66
CA THR A 73 9.23 -2.00 16.57
C THR A 73 10.34 -1.07 16.12
N LEU A 74 9.98 0.17 15.81
CA LEU A 74 10.89 1.25 15.50
C LEU A 74 11.37 1.89 16.80
N GLN A 75 12.68 1.84 17.04
CA GLN A 75 13.32 2.65 18.08
C GLN A 75 13.67 4.01 17.48
N SER A 76 12.68 4.90 17.44
CA SER A 76 12.90 6.27 16.98
C SER A 76 13.91 6.97 17.89
N GLN A 77 14.99 7.48 17.28
CA GLN A 77 15.90 8.43 17.92
C GLN A 77 15.43 9.88 17.72
N LEU A 78 14.34 10.09 16.97
CA LEU A 78 13.75 11.41 16.78
C LEU A 78 13.01 11.80 18.06
N GLN A 79 13.40 12.93 18.64
CA GLN A 79 12.73 13.54 19.77
C GLN A 79 11.64 14.48 19.25
N TYR A 80 10.39 14.25 19.67
CA TYR A 80 9.26 15.12 19.36
C TYR A 80 8.94 15.94 20.62
N ASP A 81 9.19 17.25 20.59
CA ASP A 81 9.00 18.13 21.74
C ASP A 81 7.53 18.61 21.92
N GLY A 82 6.60 18.01 21.18
CA GLY A 82 5.16 18.35 21.20
C GLY A 82 4.81 19.73 20.65
N ALA A 83 5.77 20.66 20.56
CA ALA A 83 5.59 22.02 20.06
C ALA A 83 5.97 22.15 18.58
N THR A 84 6.83 21.25 18.10
CA THR A 84 7.30 21.18 16.72
C THR A 84 7.47 19.72 16.32
N SER A 85 6.50 19.19 15.57
CA SER A 85 6.92 18.31 14.50
C SER A 85 7.86 19.15 13.61
N PRO A 86 9.08 18.69 13.26
CA PRO A 86 9.85 19.36 12.20
C PRO A 86 9.10 19.33 10.85
N PHE A 87 8.05 18.51 10.75
CA PHE A 87 7.06 18.50 9.66
C PHE A 87 5.82 19.35 9.96
N ARG A 88 5.81 20.16 11.03
CA ARG A 88 4.78 21.19 11.26
C ARG A 88 4.81 22.06 10.03
N LYS A 89 3.87 21.80 9.11
CA LYS A 89 3.77 22.36 7.77
C LYS A 89 4.83 23.44 7.60
N GLN A 90 6.04 23.08 7.13
CA GLN A 90 6.61 23.96 6.14
C GLN A 90 5.41 24.15 5.23
N GLN A 91 4.86 25.38 5.15
CA GLN A 91 3.95 25.69 4.07
C GLN A 91 4.67 25.10 2.89
N GLY A 92 4.18 23.96 2.39
CA GLY A 92 4.85 23.26 1.32
C GLY A 92 5.06 24.36 0.32
N ASN A 93 6.25 24.45 -0.26
CA ASN A 93 6.36 25.20 -1.51
C ASN A 93 5.10 24.82 -2.27
N HIS A 94 4.19 25.79 -2.44
CA HIS A 94 2.91 25.51 -3.06
C HIS A 94 3.35 25.16 -4.46
N TYR A 95 3.49 23.85 -4.72
CA TYR A 95 3.85 23.38 -6.02
C TYR A 95 2.67 23.81 -6.86
N THR A 96 2.91 24.78 -7.72
CA THR A 96 1.97 25.07 -8.77
C THR A 96 1.83 23.80 -9.60
N PRO A 97 0.71 23.60 -10.31
CA PRO A 97 0.59 22.48 -11.23
C PRO A 97 1.81 22.35 -12.17
N ALA A 98 2.42 23.47 -12.55
CA ALA A 98 3.66 23.51 -13.35
C ALA A 98 4.90 22.97 -12.61
N ASP A 99 5.04 23.23 -11.30
CA ASP A 99 6.18 22.70 -10.52
C ASP A 99 6.06 21.18 -10.31
N VAL A 100 4.84 20.66 -10.18
CA VAL A 100 4.58 19.22 -10.13
C VAL A 100 4.90 18.60 -11.49
N GLU A 101 4.45 19.23 -12.58
CA GLU A 101 4.69 18.76 -13.95
C GLU A 101 6.18 18.71 -14.29
N ASP A 102 6.94 19.77 -13.99
CA ASP A 102 8.39 19.84 -14.22
C ASP A 102 9.15 18.78 -13.40
N ARG A 103 8.75 18.56 -12.14
CA ARG A 103 9.37 17.51 -11.30
C ARG A 103 9.00 16.11 -11.73
N MET A 104 7.76 15.87 -12.16
CA MET A 104 7.35 14.59 -12.71
C MET A 104 8.12 14.30 -14.01
N LEU A 105 8.24 15.28 -14.91
CA LEU A 105 9.08 15.18 -16.11
C LEU A 105 10.55 14.91 -15.77
N HIS A 106 11.09 15.48 -14.69
CA HIS A 106 12.46 15.26 -14.27
C HIS A 106 12.70 13.88 -13.65
N LEU A 107 11.79 13.40 -12.79
CA LEU A 107 11.91 12.11 -12.10
C LEU A 107 11.65 10.92 -13.01
N PHE A 108 10.75 11.09 -13.97
CA PHE A 108 10.19 9.99 -14.75
C PHE A 108 10.51 10.11 -16.25
N GLY A 109 11.08 11.24 -16.70
CA GLY A 109 11.24 11.54 -18.11
C GLY A 109 9.88 11.78 -18.80
N LYS A 110 9.90 12.06 -20.10
CA LYS A 110 8.68 12.24 -20.90
C LYS A 110 7.84 10.95 -21.05
N THR A 111 8.42 9.80 -20.74
CA THR A 111 7.80 8.48 -20.89
C THR A 111 8.29 7.56 -19.79
N PHE A 112 7.52 7.44 -18.71
CA PHE A 112 7.75 6.46 -17.67
C PHE A 112 6.73 5.34 -17.76
N VAL A 113 7.24 4.12 -17.70
CA VAL A 113 6.42 2.91 -17.60
C VAL A 113 6.80 2.24 -16.28
N ALA A 114 5.86 2.21 -15.34
CA ALA A 114 5.95 1.34 -14.18
C ALA A 114 5.25 0.02 -14.49
N GLU A 115 5.85 -1.07 -14.02
CA GLU A 115 5.18 -2.36 -13.98
C GLU A 115 4.81 -2.67 -12.54
N VAL A 116 3.52 -2.91 -12.32
CA VAL A 116 2.97 -3.23 -11.00
C VAL A 116 2.23 -4.56 -11.05
N TYR A 117 2.37 -5.37 -10.01
CA TYR A 117 1.58 -6.57 -9.84
C TYR A 117 0.18 -6.20 -9.36
N ASN A 118 -0.82 -6.53 -10.15
CA ASN A 118 -2.21 -6.51 -9.72
C ASN A 118 -2.64 -7.91 -9.27
N VAL A 119 -3.55 -7.96 -8.30
CA VAL A 119 -3.92 -9.20 -7.63
C VAL A 119 -5.33 -9.59 -8.04
N HIS A 120 -5.48 -10.83 -8.50
CA HIS A 120 -6.78 -11.46 -8.69
C HIS A 120 -7.27 -12.03 -7.36
N HIS A 121 -8.60 -12.06 -7.16
CA HIS A 121 -9.17 -12.73 -6.02
C HIS A 121 -8.82 -14.22 -6.04
N ASN A 122 -8.35 -14.74 -4.91
CA ASN A 122 -8.14 -16.15 -4.67
C ASN A 122 -8.56 -16.48 -3.23
N PRO A 123 -9.49 -17.43 -3.01
CA PRO A 123 -9.92 -17.82 -1.66
C PRO A 123 -8.78 -18.29 -0.73
N SER A 124 -7.62 -18.67 -1.27
CA SER A 124 -6.44 -19.03 -0.48
C SER A 124 -5.60 -17.83 -0.03
N GLN A 125 -5.97 -16.60 -0.39
CA GLN A 125 -5.34 -15.38 0.11
C GLN A 125 -5.73 -15.15 1.57
N ASN A 126 -4.74 -14.82 2.39
CA ASN A 126 -4.95 -14.41 3.77
C ASN A 126 -4.66 -12.91 3.88
N TRP A 127 -5.62 -12.17 4.42
CA TRP A 127 -5.53 -10.73 4.58
C TRP A 127 -5.34 -10.39 6.05
N TYR A 128 -4.51 -9.37 6.29
CA TYR A 128 -4.17 -8.95 7.64
C TYR A 128 -4.16 -7.43 7.78
N TYR A 129 -4.45 -6.95 8.98
CA TYR A 129 -4.32 -5.55 9.38
C TYR A 129 -3.72 -5.49 10.79
N LEU A 130 -3.12 -4.36 11.17
CA LEU A 130 -2.60 -4.15 12.52
C LEU A 130 -3.56 -3.25 13.30
N SER A 131 -4.30 -3.81 14.27
CA SER A 131 -5.14 -3.01 15.16
C SER A 131 -4.28 -2.18 16.13
N ASP A 132 -4.82 -1.06 16.62
CA ASP A 132 -4.19 -0.23 17.66
C ASP A 132 -2.71 0.08 17.37
N GLN A 133 -2.34 0.28 16.10
CA GLN A 133 -0.95 0.53 15.70
C GLN A 133 -0.42 1.78 16.39
N THR A 134 0.69 1.63 17.11
CA THR A 134 1.38 2.74 17.78
C THR A 134 2.40 3.41 16.86
N GLU A 135 2.88 4.60 17.24
CA GLU A 135 3.90 5.34 16.50
C GLU A 135 5.26 4.63 16.44
N SER A 136 5.51 3.68 17.35
CA SER A 136 6.71 2.86 17.38
C SER A 136 6.53 1.52 16.65
N GLU A 137 5.39 1.27 16.02
CA GLU A 137 5.16 0.04 15.25
C GLU A 137 5.08 0.35 13.76
N ALA A 138 5.71 -0.50 12.95
CA ALA A 138 5.55 -0.52 11.50
C ALA A 138 5.27 -1.93 11.01
N ILE A 139 4.54 -2.06 9.92
CA ILE A 139 4.47 -3.30 9.15
C ILE A 139 5.54 -3.21 8.07
N VAL A 140 6.49 -4.14 8.08
CA VAL A 140 7.43 -4.33 6.98
C VAL A 140 6.96 -5.53 6.18
N PHE A 141 6.94 -5.39 4.86
CA PHE A 141 6.57 -6.47 3.95
C PHE A 141 7.40 -6.42 2.67
N SER A 142 7.55 -7.58 2.05
CA SER A 142 8.33 -7.76 0.83
C SER A 142 7.41 -7.77 -0.40
N GLY A 143 7.51 -6.74 -1.23
CA GLY A 143 6.76 -6.64 -2.48
C GLY A 143 7.42 -7.34 -3.67
N TYR A 144 8.75 -7.45 -3.65
CA TYR A 144 9.55 -8.17 -4.64
C TYR A 144 10.94 -8.49 -4.09
N ASP A 145 11.41 -9.72 -4.33
CA ASP A 145 12.73 -10.23 -3.97
C ASP A 145 13.24 -11.04 -5.16
N SER A 146 14.36 -10.62 -5.73
CA SER A 146 14.96 -11.27 -6.89
C SER A 146 15.51 -12.67 -6.58
N GLN A 147 15.82 -12.96 -5.31
CA GLN A 147 16.31 -14.25 -4.85
C GLN A 147 15.19 -15.14 -4.29
N ASN A 148 14.06 -14.57 -3.89
CA ASN A 148 12.94 -15.30 -3.29
C ASN A 148 11.58 -14.88 -3.86
N SER A 149 11.45 -14.98 -5.18
CA SER A 149 10.25 -14.50 -5.91
C SER A 149 8.94 -15.24 -5.57
N GLU A 150 9.00 -16.39 -4.89
CA GLU A 150 7.82 -17.14 -4.44
C GLU A 150 7.21 -16.58 -3.14
N LYS A 151 8.05 -16.15 -2.19
CA LYS A 151 7.60 -15.63 -0.89
C LYS A 151 7.55 -14.10 -0.80
N SER A 152 8.08 -13.39 -1.80
CA SER A 152 8.16 -11.94 -1.81
C SER A 152 7.15 -11.29 -2.77
N LYS A 153 5.86 -11.48 -2.45
CA LYS A 153 4.74 -10.87 -3.20
C LYS A 153 3.59 -10.54 -2.26
N VAL A 154 3.88 -9.86 -1.16
CA VAL A 154 2.83 -9.43 -0.23
C VAL A 154 1.99 -8.33 -0.89
N ALA A 155 0.77 -8.70 -1.24
CA ALA A 155 -0.25 -7.76 -1.68
C ALA A 155 -0.67 -6.84 -0.52
N HIS A 156 -0.94 -5.58 -0.84
CA HIS A 156 -1.47 -4.63 0.14
C HIS A 156 -2.48 -3.71 -0.54
N CYS A 157 -3.47 -3.26 0.23
CA CYS A 157 -4.44 -2.29 -0.20
C CYS A 157 -4.96 -1.53 1.03
N ALA A 158 -5.62 -0.40 0.78
CA ALA A 158 -6.45 0.23 1.80
C ALA A 158 -7.80 -0.50 1.88
N PHE A 159 -8.38 -0.53 3.07
CA PHE A 159 -9.77 -0.94 3.28
C PHE A 159 -10.38 -0.07 4.39
N SER A 160 -11.70 -0.01 4.45
CA SER A 160 -12.40 0.66 5.53
C SER A 160 -12.63 -0.31 6.68
N LEU A 161 -12.18 0.06 7.89
CA LEU A 161 -12.53 -0.68 9.09
C LEU A 161 -14.03 -0.50 9.39
N PRO A 162 -14.81 -1.59 9.52
CA PRO A 162 -16.22 -1.50 9.89
C PRO A 162 -16.40 -0.75 11.22
N ASP A 163 -17.50 -0.01 11.34
CA ASP A 163 -17.93 0.68 12.57
C ASP A 163 -16.92 1.65 13.19
N THR A 164 -15.89 2.06 12.43
CA THR A 164 -14.95 3.09 12.88
C THR A 164 -15.46 4.48 12.53
N LYS A 165 -15.66 5.32 13.55
CA LYS A 165 -15.79 6.76 13.33
C LYS A 165 -14.47 7.27 12.78
N ARG A 166 -14.53 8.16 11.80
CA ARG A 166 -13.34 8.87 11.32
C ARG A 166 -12.62 9.48 12.53
N ALA A 167 -11.35 9.12 12.72
CA ALA A 167 -10.55 9.67 13.81
C ALA A 167 -10.58 11.21 13.74
N GLU A 168 -10.70 11.86 14.90
CA GLU A 168 -10.67 13.33 15.00
C GLU A 168 -9.38 13.89 14.39
N THR A 169 -8.27 13.20 14.63
CA THR A 169 -6.98 13.40 13.97
C THR A 169 -6.72 12.21 13.04
N PRO A 170 -6.94 12.34 11.72
CA PRO A 170 -6.67 11.26 10.79
C PRO A 170 -5.15 11.00 10.69
N ARG A 171 -4.78 9.75 10.46
CA ARG A 171 -3.40 9.39 10.10
C ARG A 171 -3.03 10.08 8.79
N GLU A 172 -1.93 10.82 8.79
CA GLU A 172 -1.28 11.29 7.57
C GLU A 172 -0.27 10.23 7.11
N SER A 173 -0.24 9.96 5.80
CA SER A 173 0.70 9.02 5.20
C SER A 173 1.74 9.78 4.39
N ILE A 174 3.00 9.34 4.49
CA ILE A 174 4.12 9.85 3.70
C ILE A 174 4.68 8.65 2.93
N GLU A 175 4.90 8.81 1.63
CA GLU A 175 5.60 7.82 0.82
C GLU A 175 7.05 8.26 0.63
N ILE A 176 7.98 7.35 0.91
CA ILE A 176 9.42 7.59 0.78
C ILE A 176 10.01 6.45 -0.06
N ARG A 177 10.87 6.82 -1.02
CA ARG A 177 11.72 5.87 -1.73
C ARG A 177 13.16 6.04 -1.24
N ALA A 178 13.74 4.95 -0.74
CA ALA A 178 15.11 4.91 -0.27
C ALA A 178 15.91 3.84 -1.01
N LEU A 179 17.21 4.07 -1.20
CA LEU A 179 18.17 3.08 -1.65
C LEU A 179 19.12 2.81 -0.48
N ALA A 180 19.20 1.54 -0.05
CA ALA A 180 20.07 1.12 1.03
C ALA A 180 21.22 0.27 0.46
N PHE A 181 22.45 0.64 0.80
CA PHE A 181 23.65 -0.14 0.54
C PHE A 181 24.16 -0.63 1.89
N TYR A 182 24.44 -1.93 2.00
CA TYR A 182 24.95 -2.54 3.22
C TYR A 182 26.02 -3.56 2.85
N ASP A 183 27.00 -3.73 3.74
CA ASP A 183 27.99 -4.79 3.62
C ASP A 183 27.33 -6.15 3.88
N VAL A 184 27.76 -7.16 3.12
CA VAL A 184 27.21 -8.53 3.18
C VAL A 184 28.11 -9.44 4.00
#